data_AF-A0A427XIL2-F1
#
_entry.id   AF-A0A427XIL2-F1
#
_cell.length_a   1.000
_cell.length_b   1.000
_cell.length_c   1.000
_cell.angle_alpha   90.00
_cell.angle_beta   90.00
_cell.angle_gamma   90.00
#
_symmetry.space_group_name_H-M   'P 1'
#
loop_
_entity.id
_entity.type
_entity.pdbx_description
1 polymer ?
#
loop_
_entity_poly.entity_id
_entity_poly.type
_entity_poly.pdbx_seq_one_letter_code
_entity_poly.pdbx_strand_id
1 'polypeptide(L)'
;MAHLAVLALYTQLLTYAIQFLHVDTSDTVHKWASYSVAIAAILFTVKLLDERPSATRRRKRAAVWARVQALVRDGLRIDTPSKTTTVPAPLPDADRTEELLGVLASFPVALQHHLLGTRALPHPPLCDLLPAGYLTSLKRTEARVRFAAVHAGPSGSGSPQKPTIDGARLHANGLSSSSSSPNGNGTSNGNGNGKAPNSDDEGGDDDKSLVAPLTPSKKSNLHTPHPSNMPLALLRLLEAYIMGFVELPTDRGGWTALQGNRALDVVKGLNACLSEAEGVYADPQPMITVRLCLNVFLFVLPLWLVCLLRGWLAIFATVIVGALAKFVLEAVLSEPEATSSNHPLHKATVAMVHESLDTCPALARYYRRRLIARLGGDSHEVVELDRRIRRRDEWLPTFT
;
A
#
# COMPACT_ATOMS: atom_id res chain seq x y z
N MET A 1 22.55 2.86 19.42
CA MET A 1 23.77 3.03 20.25
C MET A 1 24.26 4.48 20.22
N ALA A 2 24.46 5.11 19.06
CA ALA A 2 24.91 6.51 18.98
C ALA A 2 24.06 7.52 19.79
N HIS A 3 22.73 7.41 19.76
CA HIS A 3 21.86 8.33 20.52
C HIS A 3 21.92 8.15 22.05
N LEU A 4 22.26 6.95 22.54
CA LEU A 4 22.44 6.69 23.98
C LEU A 4 23.73 7.32 24.49
N ALA A 5 24.80 7.25 23.69
CA ALA A 5 26.06 7.94 23.97
C ALA A 5 25.89 9.46 23.96
N VAL A 6 25.11 10.00 23.00
CA VAL A 6 24.78 11.43 22.94
C VAL A 6 23.96 11.85 24.16
N LEU A 7 22.94 11.09 24.57
CA LEU A 7 22.13 11.42 25.75
C LEU A 7 22.97 11.36 27.04
N ALA A 8 23.82 10.35 27.18
CA ALA A 8 24.73 10.22 28.32
C ALA A 8 25.74 11.38 28.39
N LEU A 9 26.25 11.81 27.23
CA LEU A 9 27.14 12.96 27.10
C LEU A 9 26.41 14.27 27.42
N TYR A 10 25.14 14.42 27.04
CA TYR A 10 24.31 15.56 27.43
C TYR A 10 24.04 15.58 28.94
N THR A 11 23.75 14.43 29.56
CA THR A 11 23.58 14.36 31.01
C THR A 11 24.88 14.66 31.75
N GLN A 12 26.03 14.18 31.25
CA GLN A 12 27.33 14.52 31.83
C GLN A 12 27.67 16.00 31.66
N LEU A 13 27.45 16.59 30.48
CA LEU A 13 27.66 18.02 30.24
C LEU A 13 26.75 18.89 31.09
N LEU A 14 25.49 18.50 31.27
CA LEU A 14 24.56 19.20 32.16
C LEU A 14 25.03 19.12 33.62
N THR A 15 25.45 17.93 34.07
CA THR A 15 25.96 17.71 35.43
C THR A 15 27.25 18.51 35.66
N TYR A 16 28.14 18.54 34.66
CA TYR A 16 29.39 19.28 34.69
C TYR A 16 29.14 20.79 34.65
N ALA A 17 28.19 21.27 33.86
CA ALA A 17 27.80 22.67 33.83
C ALA A 17 27.19 23.12 35.16
N ILE A 18 26.37 22.28 35.80
CA ILE A 18 25.82 22.53 37.15
C ILE A 18 26.93 22.59 38.21
N GLN A 19 27.94 21.72 38.11
CA GLN A 19 29.11 21.76 39.00
C GLN A 19 30.01 22.97 38.74
N PHE A 20 30.17 23.39 37.49
CA PHE A 20 31.02 24.51 37.09
C PHE A 20 30.39 25.87 37.43
N LEU A 21 29.05 25.96 37.41
CA LEU A 21 28.27 27.12 37.84
C LEU A 21 28.09 27.18 39.37
N HIS A 22 29.04 26.66 40.16
CA HIS A 22 29.10 26.89 41.60
C HIS A 22 29.39 28.37 41.89
N VAL A 23 28.34 29.18 41.71
CA VAL A 23 28.22 30.52 42.23
C VAL A 23 27.85 30.34 43.69
N ASP A 24 28.73 30.76 44.61
CA ASP A 24 28.44 30.89 46.03
C ASP A 24 27.19 31.76 46.23
N THR A 25 26.02 31.11 46.26
CA THR A 25 24.73 31.73 46.54
C THR A 25 24.07 30.94 47.65
N SER A 26 23.98 31.60 48.81
CA SER A 26 23.47 31.08 50.08
C SER A 26 21.95 30.94 50.13
N ASP A 27 21.28 30.63 49.02
CA ASP A 27 19.82 30.60 48.96
C ASP A 27 19.31 29.22 48.56
N THR A 28 18.77 28.53 49.56
CA THR A 28 18.08 27.23 49.45
C THR A 28 17.06 27.20 48.31
N VAL A 29 16.42 28.32 47.99
CA VAL A 29 15.43 28.47 46.90
C VAL A 29 16.04 28.16 45.52
N HIS A 30 17.28 28.58 45.25
CA HIS A 30 17.94 28.28 43.97
C HIS A 30 18.26 26.80 43.81
N LYS A 31 18.61 26.11 44.91
CA LYS A 31 18.82 24.66 44.91
C LYS A 31 17.52 23.91 44.59
N TRP A 32 16.41 24.25 45.23
CA TRP A 32 15.10 23.64 44.94
C TRP A 32 14.65 23.87 43.49
N ALA A 33 14.86 25.07 42.94
CA ALA A 33 14.56 25.37 41.55
C ALA A 33 15.40 24.53 40.57
N SER A 34 16.71 24.36 40.84
CA SER A 34 17.57 23.49 40.02
C SER A 34 17.16 22.01 40.06
N TYR A 35 16.78 21.49 41.24
CA TYR A 35 16.34 20.10 41.38
C TYR A 35 15.01 19.84 40.68
N SER A 36 14.05 20.76 40.78
CA SER A 36 12.74 20.62 40.13
C SER A 36 12.85 20.49 38.61
N VAL A 37 13.79 21.20 37.98
CA VAL A 37 13.97 21.13 36.52
C VAL A 37 14.88 20.01 36.09
N ALA A 38 15.87 19.62 36.89
CA ALA A 38 16.59 18.36 36.64
C ALA A 38 15.59 17.19 36.66
N ILE A 39 14.67 17.17 37.62
CA ILE A 39 13.59 16.17 37.70
C ILE A 39 12.64 16.31 36.50
N ALA A 40 12.22 17.52 36.12
CA ALA A 40 11.35 17.71 34.94
C ALA A 40 12.03 17.28 33.63
N ALA A 41 13.33 17.54 33.46
CA ALA A 41 14.13 17.12 32.31
C ALA A 41 14.36 15.59 32.31
N ILE A 42 14.58 14.98 33.47
CA ILE A 42 14.64 13.52 33.62
C ILE A 42 13.28 12.91 33.30
N LEU A 43 12.18 13.45 33.84
CA LEU A 43 10.83 12.96 33.53
C LEU A 43 10.48 13.18 32.06
N PHE A 44 10.88 14.29 31.46
CA PHE A 44 10.69 14.56 30.03
C PHE A 44 11.52 13.61 29.16
N THR A 45 12.78 13.35 29.51
CA THR A 45 13.62 12.38 28.79
C THR A 45 13.13 10.95 28.99
N VAL A 46 12.71 10.57 30.20
CA VAL A 46 12.06 9.29 30.49
C VAL A 46 10.76 9.16 29.71
N LYS A 47 9.94 10.21 29.62
CA LYS A 47 8.70 10.19 28.85
C LYS A 47 8.95 10.16 27.33
N LEU A 48 9.98 10.83 26.84
CA LEU A 48 10.46 10.69 25.44
C LEU A 48 11.03 9.30 25.16
N LEU A 49 11.69 8.69 26.15
CA LEU A 49 12.14 7.30 26.12
C LEU A 49 10.98 6.32 26.21
N ASP A 50 9.91 6.68 26.91
CA ASP A 50 8.69 5.88 27.08
C ASP A 50 7.77 6.03 25.86
N GLU A 51 7.80 7.17 25.15
CA GLU A 51 7.24 7.43 23.81
C GLU A 51 7.98 6.69 22.66
N ARG A 52 8.77 5.66 23.04
CA ARG A 52 9.15 4.50 22.23
C ARG A 52 8.01 3.66 21.59
N PRO A 53 6.68 3.88 21.71
CA PRO A 53 5.69 3.42 20.74
C PRO A 53 6.14 3.61 19.29
N SER A 54 6.89 4.66 18.98
CA SER A 54 7.51 4.81 17.66
C SER A 54 8.48 3.67 17.33
N ALA A 55 9.31 3.23 18.28
CA ALA A 55 10.27 2.14 18.10
C ALA A 55 9.60 0.76 18.06
N THR A 56 8.62 0.48 18.93
CA THR A 56 7.86 -0.78 18.88
C THR A 56 7.03 -0.87 17.61
N ARG A 57 6.40 0.24 17.17
CA ARG A 57 5.70 0.31 15.89
C ARG A 57 6.66 0.14 14.71
N ARG A 58 7.82 0.80 14.70
CA ARG A 58 8.87 0.60 13.67
C ARG A 58 9.31 -0.86 13.61
N ARG A 59 9.49 -1.52 14.76
CA ARG A 59 9.81 -2.96 14.82
C ARG A 59 8.68 -3.83 14.28
N LYS A 60 7.43 -3.56 14.64
CA LYS A 60 6.25 -4.26 14.09
C LYS A 60 6.17 -4.10 12.57
N ARG A 61 6.31 -2.86 12.06
CA ARG A 61 6.35 -2.58 10.61
C ARG A 61 7.47 -3.33 9.91
N ALA A 62 8.68 -3.31 10.47
CA ALA A 62 9.82 -4.05 9.93
C ALA A 62 9.60 -5.56 9.96
N ALA A 63 8.99 -6.11 11.02
CA ALA A 63 8.69 -7.53 11.13
C ALA A 63 7.62 -7.98 10.12
N VAL A 64 6.60 -7.16 9.87
CA VAL A 64 5.61 -7.42 8.80
C VAL A 64 6.31 -7.43 7.45
N TRP A 65 7.15 -6.44 7.16
CA TRP A 65 7.84 -6.36 5.87
C TRP A 65 8.82 -7.50 5.64
N ALA A 66 9.55 -7.91 6.67
CA ALA A 66 10.42 -9.09 6.63
C ALA A 66 9.63 -10.38 6.35
N ARG A 67 8.41 -10.51 6.88
CA ARG A 67 7.51 -11.63 6.59
C ARG A 67 7.01 -11.62 5.15
N VAL A 68 6.58 -10.46 4.64
CA VAL A 68 6.21 -10.31 3.22
C VAL A 68 7.38 -10.70 2.33
N GLN A 69 8.60 -10.25 2.64
CA GLN A 69 9.81 -10.59 1.92
C GLN A 69 10.11 -12.09 1.93
N ALA A 70 10.00 -12.74 3.09
CA ALA A 70 10.19 -14.18 3.21
C ALA A 70 9.17 -14.96 2.36
N LEU A 71 7.89 -14.58 2.43
CA LEU A 71 6.82 -15.23 1.67
C LEU A 71 6.96 -15.04 0.16
N VAL A 72 7.32 -13.84 -0.30
CA VAL A 72 7.61 -13.59 -1.72
C VAL A 72 8.81 -14.44 -2.16
N ARG A 73 9.90 -14.46 -1.38
CA ARG A 73 11.07 -15.30 -1.68
C ARG A 73 10.72 -16.78 -1.74
N ASP A 74 9.89 -17.26 -0.83
CA ASP A 74 9.44 -18.65 -0.81
C ASP A 74 8.54 -18.98 -1.99
N GLY A 75 7.61 -18.09 -2.35
CA GLY A 75 6.77 -18.25 -3.54
C GLY A 75 7.58 -18.30 -4.84
N LEU A 76 8.59 -17.44 -4.98
CA LEU A 76 9.51 -17.45 -6.13
C LEU A 76 10.32 -18.75 -6.25
N ARG A 77 10.46 -19.51 -5.17
CA ARG A 77 11.18 -20.80 -5.13
C ARG A 77 10.29 -22.02 -5.40
N ILE A 78 8.97 -21.87 -5.41
CA ILE A 78 8.04 -22.97 -5.72
C ILE A 78 8.17 -23.40 -7.19
N ASP A 79 8.51 -22.42 -8.05
CA ASP A 79 8.41 -22.52 -9.50
C ASP A 79 9.73 -22.80 -10.21
N THR A 80 10.79 -23.21 -9.49
CA THR A 80 11.98 -23.74 -10.14
C THR A 80 11.70 -25.19 -10.52
N PRO A 81 11.34 -25.51 -11.79
CA PRO A 81 11.19 -26.90 -12.19
C PRO A 81 12.51 -27.60 -11.89
N SER A 82 12.45 -28.71 -11.16
CA SER A 82 13.58 -29.63 -11.08
C SER A 82 13.95 -29.96 -12.53
N LYS A 83 15.18 -29.60 -12.91
CA LYS A 83 15.71 -29.51 -14.28
C LYS A 83 15.83 -30.88 -15.00
N THR A 84 15.03 -31.86 -14.62
CA THR A 84 15.25 -33.29 -14.87
C THR A 84 14.55 -33.85 -16.11
N THR A 85 13.89 -33.03 -16.95
CA THR A 85 13.26 -33.55 -18.16
C THR A 85 13.78 -32.85 -19.42
N THR A 86 14.75 -33.50 -20.02
CA THR A 86 15.51 -33.16 -21.23
C THR A 86 14.63 -33.28 -22.49
N VAL A 87 13.52 -32.54 -22.59
CA VAL A 87 12.74 -32.47 -23.83
C VAL A 87 12.60 -31.01 -24.26
N PRO A 88 13.27 -30.60 -25.35
CA PRO A 88 13.29 -29.23 -25.84
C PRO A 88 12.07 -28.98 -26.72
N ALA A 89 10.88 -28.87 -26.12
CA ALA A 89 9.73 -28.26 -26.76
C ALA A 89 9.54 -26.85 -26.17
N PRO A 90 9.33 -25.80 -26.99
CA PRO A 90 8.99 -24.48 -26.50
C PRO A 90 7.61 -24.56 -25.84
N LEU A 91 7.60 -24.67 -24.51
CA LEU A 91 6.37 -24.80 -23.72
C LEU A 91 5.64 -23.45 -23.68
N PRO A 92 4.41 -23.35 -24.20
CA PRO A 92 3.60 -22.13 -24.14
C PRO A 92 3.30 -21.67 -22.69
N ASP A 93 3.57 -22.51 -21.69
CA ASP A 93 3.30 -22.24 -20.28
C ASP A 93 4.42 -21.45 -19.59
N ALA A 94 5.61 -21.33 -20.18
CA ALA A 94 6.70 -20.54 -19.62
C ALA A 94 6.33 -19.06 -19.44
N ASP A 95 5.51 -18.51 -20.34
CA ASP A 95 5.03 -17.14 -20.23
C ASP A 95 4.04 -16.96 -19.07
N ARG A 96 3.20 -17.97 -18.79
CA ARG A 96 2.23 -17.91 -17.66
C ARG A 96 2.94 -17.97 -16.31
N THR A 97 3.97 -18.81 -16.20
CA THR A 97 4.83 -18.90 -15.01
C THR A 97 5.51 -17.57 -14.77
N GLU A 98 6.09 -16.98 -15.81
CA GLU A 98 6.73 -15.67 -15.74
C GLU A 98 5.74 -14.54 -15.36
N GLU A 99 4.50 -14.58 -15.87
CA GLU A 99 3.43 -13.68 -15.44
C GLU A 99 3.07 -13.86 -13.96
N LEU A 100 2.90 -15.10 -13.49
CA LEU A 100 2.60 -15.39 -12.07
C LEU A 100 3.70 -14.84 -11.15
N LEU A 101 4.97 -15.04 -11.51
CA LEU A 101 6.10 -14.49 -10.77
C LEU A 101 6.07 -12.95 -10.76
N GLY A 102 5.70 -12.34 -11.88
CA GLY A 102 5.48 -10.90 -11.99
C GLY A 102 4.38 -10.39 -11.05
N VAL A 103 3.24 -11.08 -10.99
CA VAL A 103 2.15 -10.77 -10.07
C VAL A 103 2.61 -10.92 -8.61
N LEU A 104 3.36 -11.97 -8.28
CA LEU A 104 3.86 -12.18 -6.92
C LEU A 104 4.82 -11.07 -6.48
N ALA A 105 5.76 -10.69 -7.35
CA ALA A 105 6.70 -9.59 -7.09
C ALA A 105 6.03 -8.20 -7.05
N SER A 106 4.87 -8.05 -7.69
CA SER A 106 4.09 -6.81 -7.68
C SER A 106 3.34 -6.55 -6.37
N PHE A 107 3.05 -7.60 -5.59
CA PHE A 107 2.32 -7.50 -4.31
C PHE A 107 2.93 -6.51 -3.29
N PRO A 108 4.24 -6.58 -2.94
CA PRO A 108 4.82 -5.62 -1.99
C PRO A 108 4.75 -4.17 -2.48
N VAL A 109 4.83 -3.94 -3.80
CA VAL A 109 4.69 -2.60 -4.40
C VAL A 109 3.26 -2.10 -4.24
N ALA A 110 2.27 -2.94 -4.57
CA ALA A 110 0.86 -2.59 -4.38
C ALA A 110 0.53 -2.33 -2.89
N LEU A 111 1.07 -3.16 -1.98
CA LEU A 111 0.89 -3.02 -0.54
C LEU A 111 1.50 -1.71 -0.03
N GLN A 112 2.69 -1.33 -0.51
CA GLN A 112 3.31 -0.05 -0.19
C GLN A 112 2.38 1.11 -0.55
N HIS A 113 1.87 1.13 -1.78
CA HIS A 113 1.00 2.21 -2.24
C HIS A 113 -0.31 2.28 -1.48
N HIS A 114 -0.90 1.11 -1.17
CA HIS A 114 -2.11 0.98 -0.34
C HIS A 114 -1.92 1.59 1.05
N LEU A 115 -0.85 1.19 1.76
CA LEU A 115 -0.58 1.67 3.13
C LEU A 115 -0.26 3.16 3.19
N LEU A 116 0.32 3.71 2.11
CA LEU A 116 0.66 5.12 1.99
C LEU A 116 -0.50 5.98 1.45
N GLY A 117 -1.62 5.38 1.05
CA GLY A 117 -2.71 6.08 0.39
C GLY A 117 -2.29 6.74 -0.93
N THR A 118 -1.22 6.24 -1.56
CA THR A 118 -0.70 6.77 -2.82
C THR A 118 -1.24 5.96 -3.99
N ARG A 119 -1.24 6.55 -5.18
CA ARG A 119 -1.67 5.85 -6.39
C ARG A 119 -0.61 4.82 -6.78
N ALA A 120 -1.03 3.56 -6.90
CA ALA A 120 -0.13 2.46 -7.28
C ALA A 120 0.18 2.44 -8.78
N LEU A 121 -0.79 2.84 -9.61
CA LEU A 121 -0.65 2.95 -11.06
C LEU A 121 -0.76 4.42 -11.47
N PRO A 122 -0.02 4.87 -12.50
CA PRO A 122 0.82 4.11 -13.43
C PRO A 122 2.30 3.99 -13.01
N HIS A 123 2.62 4.07 -11.72
CA HIS A 123 4.00 4.22 -11.28
C HIS A 123 4.85 2.94 -11.51
N PRO A 124 6.08 3.07 -12.08
CA PRO A 124 7.04 1.98 -12.08
C PRO A 124 7.48 1.68 -10.63
N PRO A 125 7.83 0.43 -10.29
CA PRO A 125 7.95 -0.74 -11.18
C PRO A 125 6.63 -1.53 -11.37
N LEU A 126 5.51 -1.10 -10.77
CA LEU A 126 4.28 -1.90 -10.73
C LEU A 126 3.70 -2.18 -12.12
N CYS A 127 3.71 -1.18 -13.02
CA CYS A 127 3.25 -1.33 -14.40
C CYS A 127 4.09 -2.32 -15.23
N ASP A 128 5.34 -2.52 -14.85
CA ASP A 128 6.28 -3.39 -15.57
C ASP A 128 6.18 -4.82 -15.03
N LEU A 129 5.87 -4.99 -13.74
CA LEU A 129 5.67 -6.30 -13.10
C LEU A 129 4.31 -6.93 -13.45
N LEU A 130 3.26 -6.13 -13.67
CA LEU A 130 1.92 -6.66 -13.91
C LEU A 130 1.72 -7.16 -15.35
N PRO A 131 0.96 -8.26 -15.55
CA PRO A 131 0.59 -8.75 -16.88
C PRO A 131 -0.18 -7.69 -17.68
N ALA A 132 0.12 -7.60 -18.98
CA ALA A 132 -0.52 -6.62 -19.86
C ALA A 132 -2.05 -6.81 -19.97
N GLY A 133 -2.51 -8.08 -19.97
CA GLY A 133 -3.94 -8.41 -19.94
C GLY A 133 -4.65 -7.89 -18.69
N TYR A 134 -3.98 -7.96 -17.54
CA TYR A 134 -4.52 -7.42 -16.29
C TYR A 134 -4.56 -5.89 -16.30
N LEU A 135 -3.49 -5.22 -16.77
CA LEU A 135 -3.46 -3.76 -16.88
C LEU A 135 -4.50 -3.22 -17.85
N THR A 136 -4.74 -3.91 -18.98
CA THR A 136 -5.79 -3.52 -19.94
C THR A 136 -7.19 -3.74 -19.37
N SER A 137 -7.41 -4.80 -18.59
CA SER A 137 -8.65 -5.02 -17.85
C SER A 137 -8.90 -3.90 -16.82
N LEU A 138 -7.88 -3.48 -16.07
CA LEU A 138 -7.95 -2.35 -15.13
C LEU A 138 -8.26 -1.02 -15.81
N LYS A 139 -7.85 -0.82 -17.07
CA LYS A 139 -8.21 0.37 -17.87
C LYS A 139 -9.66 0.30 -18.38
N ARG A 140 -10.17 -0.89 -18.71
CA ARG A 140 -11.53 -1.07 -19.26
C ARG A 140 -12.64 -0.90 -18.22
N THR A 141 -12.35 -1.12 -16.94
CA THR A 141 -13.34 -0.96 -15.84
C THR A 141 -13.69 0.48 -15.48
N GLU A 142 -13.17 1.47 -16.21
CA GLU A 142 -13.68 2.86 -16.21
C GLU A 142 -15.13 2.96 -16.75
N ALA A 143 -15.57 1.95 -17.51
CA ALA A 143 -16.98 1.78 -17.84
C ALA A 143 -17.70 1.12 -16.65
N ARG A 144 -18.60 1.88 -16.00
CA ARG A 144 -19.51 1.43 -14.94
C ARG A 144 -20.02 0.02 -15.24
N VAL A 145 -19.46 -1.01 -14.58
CA VAL A 145 -20.08 -2.33 -14.50
C VAL A 145 -21.34 -2.13 -13.67
N ARG A 146 -22.44 -1.81 -14.37
CA ARG A 146 -23.77 -1.90 -13.82
C ARG A 146 -23.99 -3.38 -13.56
N PHE A 147 -23.88 -3.80 -12.30
CA PHE A 147 -24.58 -5.01 -11.88
C PHE A 147 -26.05 -4.77 -12.23
N ALA A 148 -26.53 -5.44 -13.27
CA ALA A 148 -27.95 -5.42 -13.58
C ALA A 148 -28.66 -5.99 -12.34
N ALA A 149 -29.46 -5.17 -11.67
CA ALA A 149 -30.23 -5.58 -10.48
C ALA A 149 -31.31 -6.63 -10.81
N VAL A 150 -31.39 -7.10 -12.05
CA VAL A 150 -32.33 -8.10 -12.51
C VAL A 150 -31.58 -9.02 -13.46
N HIS A 151 -31.33 -10.25 -13.00
CA HIS A 151 -30.99 -11.37 -13.87
C HIS A 151 -32.16 -11.60 -14.84
N ALA A 152 -32.06 -11.07 -16.06
CA ALA A 152 -32.79 -11.65 -17.18
C ALA A 152 -32.11 -12.99 -17.50
N GLY A 153 -32.63 -14.07 -16.92
CA GLY A 153 -32.23 -15.43 -17.30
C GLY A 153 -32.51 -15.67 -18.79
N PRO A 154 -31.77 -16.57 -19.45
CA PRO A 154 -32.07 -16.95 -20.82
C PRO A 154 -33.33 -17.83 -20.84
N SER A 155 -34.50 -17.21 -20.95
CA SER A 155 -35.70 -17.86 -21.44
C SER A 155 -35.71 -17.80 -22.97
N GLY A 156 -35.71 -18.97 -23.62
CA GLY A 156 -35.92 -19.07 -25.06
C GLY A 156 -35.32 -20.31 -25.70
N SER A 157 -35.69 -21.51 -25.21
CA SER A 157 -35.54 -22.72 -26.02
C SER A 157 -36.57 -22.69 -27.14
N GLY A 158 -36.11 -22.41 -28.37
CA GLY A 158 -36.88 -22.73 -29.57
C GLY A 158 -36.87 -24.23 -29.78
N SER A 159 -38.01 -24.89 -29.56
CA SER A 159 -38.21 -26.29 -29.93
C SER A 159 -38.46 -26.39 -31.44
N PRO A 160 -37.87 -27.38 -32.15
CA PRO A 160 -38.31 -27.76 -33.48
C PRO A 160 -39.57 -28.61 -33.38
N GLN A 161 -40.57 -28.26 -34.19
CA GLN A 161 -41.79 -29.04 -34.43
C GLN A 161 -41.44 -30.46 -34.90
N LYS A 162 -42.04 -31.46 -34.25
CA LYS A 162 -42.16 -32.84 -34.77
C LYS A 162 -43.64 -33.17 -34.94
N PRO A 163 -44.05 -33.78 -36.07
CA PRO A 163 -45.45 -33.96 -36.40
C PRO A 163 -46.12 -35.10 -35.62
N THR A 164 -47.41 -34.86 -35.42
CA THR A 164 -48.50 -35.66 -34.85
C THR A 164 -48.61 -37.07 -35.42
N ILE A 165 -48.65 -38.09 -34.56
CA ILE A 165 -49.33 -39.38 -34.81
C ILE A 165 -50.02 -39.81 -33.50
N ASP A 166 -51.28 -40.21 -33.65
CA ASP A 166 -52.29 -40.56 -32.66
C ASP A 166 -51.96 -41.72 -31.72
N GLY A 167 -52.66 -41.78 -30.58
CA GLY A 167 -53.13 -43.07 -30.05
C GLY A 167 -53.02 -43.33 -28.55
N ALA A 168 -54.08 -42.94 -27.83
CA ALA A 168 -54.76 -43.68 -26.76
C ALA A 168 -54.10 -43.96 -25.37
N ARG A 169 -54.93 -43.62 -24.36
CA ARG A 169 -55.24 -44.31 -23.08
C ARG A 169 -54.40 -44.05 -21.81
N LEU A 170 -55.12 -43.40 -20.87
CA LEU A 170 -55.34 -43.74 -19.44
C LEU A 170 -54.13 -43.80 -18.48
N HIS A 171 -54.07 -42.89 -17.50
CA HIS A 171 -54.50 -43.13 -16.11
C HIS A 171 -54.23 -41.89 -15.22
N ALA A 172 -54.95 -41.87 -14.10
CA ALA A 172 -55.22 -40.78 -13.17
C ALA A 172 -54.13 -40.47 -12.11
N ASN A 173 -54.44 -39.45 -11.30
CA ASN A 173 -53.90 -39.01 -9.99
C ASN A 173 -52.84 -37.87 -10.07
N GLY A 174 -52.92 -36.75 -9.36
CA GLY A 174 -53.83 -36.24 -8.34
C GLY A 174 -53.17 -35.06 -7.58
N LEU A 175 -53.99 -34.16 -6.99
CA LEU A 175 -53.72 -33.13 -5.96
C LEU A 175 -52.97 -31.83 -6.38
N SER A 176 -53.62 -30.66 -6.56
CA SER A 176 -54.14 -29.65 -5.59
C SER A 176 -53.05 -29.00 -4.71
N SER A 177 -52.55 -27.76 -4.94
CA SER A 177 -53.12 -26.39 -4.84
C SER A 177 -53.03 -25.72 -3.46
N SER A 178 -52.49 -24.49 -3.43
CA SER A 178 -52.69 -23.31 -2.52
C SER A 178 -51.34 -22.71 -2.09
N SER A 179 -50.94 -21.47 -2.46
CA SER A 179 -51.50 -20.12 -2.32
C SER A 179 -51.44 -19.56 -0.89
N SER A 180 -50.59 -18.56 -0.67
CA SER A 180 -50.93 -17.33 0.09
C SER A 180 -49.77 -16.34 0.13
N SER A 181 -50.00 -15.14 -0.43
CA SER A 181 -49.40 -13.88 0.02
C SER A 181 -50.26 -13.30 1.15
N PRO A 182 -49.70 -12.41 2.01
CA PRO A 182 -49.96 -10.95 1.89
C PRO A 182 -48.69 -10.13 2.24
N ASN A 183 -48.38 -8.94 1.70
CA ASN A 183 -49.05 -7.65 1.45
C ASN A 183 -49.22 -6.73 2.68
N GLY A 184 -48.83 -5.45 2.52
CA GLY A 184 -49.05 -4.32 3.46
C GLY A 184 -47.75 -3.62 3.91
N ASN A 185 -47.29 -2.43 3.47
CA ASN A 185 -47.83 -1.15 2.96
C ASN A 185 -47.68 0.01 3.99
N GLY A 186 -47.29 1.21 3.52
CA GLY A 186 -47.46 2.52 4.19
C GLY A 186 -46.16 3.31 4.48
N THR A 187 -45.75 4.30 3.66
CA THR A 187 -46.07 5.77 3.69
C THR A 187 -45.38 6.52 4.85
N SER A 188 -44.86 7.77 4.78
CA SER A 188 -45.05 9.00 3.99
C SER A 188 -43.93 9.99 4.39
N ASN A 189 -43.46 10.91 3.55
CA ASN A 189 -43.69 12.39 3.56
C ASN A 189 -42.47 13.01 2.84
N GLY A 190 -42.49 14.12 2.09
CA GLY A 190 -43.44 15.20 1.87
C GLY A 190 -42.67 16.54 1.79
N ASN A 191 -43.06 17.42 0.85
CA ASN A 191 -42.65 18.82 0.60
C ASN A 191 -41.26 19.13 -0.01
N GLY A 192 -41.10 20.06 -0.96
CA GLY A 192 -42.02 21.03 -1.57
C GLY A 192 -41.45 22.46 -1.55
N ASN A 193 -41.16 23.03 -2.73
CA ASN A 193 -41.36 24.44 -3.18
C ASN A 193 -40.24 24.95 -4.10
N GLY A 194 -40.67 25.49 -5.24
CA GLY A 194 -39.85 26.26 -6.17
C GLY A 194 -39.93 27.77 -5.93
N LYS A 195 -39.11 28.52 -6.67
CA LYS A 195 -39.34 29.93 -6.99
C LYS A 195 -38.43 30.37 -8.16
N ALA A 196 -39.05 30.79 -9.27
CA ALA A 196 -38.45 31.70 -10.25
C ALA A 196 -38.73 33.16 -9.82
N PRO A 197 -38.00 34.15 -10.36
CA PRO A 197 -38.67 34.93 -11.41
C PRO A 197 -37.77 35.55 -12.51
N ASN A 198 -38.46 35.84 -13.61
CA ASN A 198 -38.38 36.93 -14.58
C ASN A 198 -37.19 37.14 -15.55
N SER A 199 -37.64 37.24 -16.80
CA SER A 199 -37.09 37.91 -17.98
C SER A 199 -37.12 39.43 -17.84
N ASP A 200 -36.25 40.10 -18.59
CA ASP A 200 -36.55 41.09 -19.64
C ASP A 200 -35.23 41.82 -19.97
N ASP A 201 -34.68 41.64 -21.18
CA ASP A 201 -34.22 42.77 -22.00
C ASP A 201 -33.84 42.35 -23.44
N GLU A 202 -34.05 43.29 -24.36
CA GLU A 202 -34.17 43.16 -25.81
C GLU A 202 -32.83 43.15 -26.59
N GLY A 203 -32.89 42.59 -27.81
CA GLY A 203 -32.33 43.24 -29.01
C GLY A 203 -30.90 42.90 -29.44
N GLY A 204 -30.77 42.20 -30.57
CA GLY A 204 -29.50 42.13 -31.32
C GLY A 204 -29.47 41.03 -32.37
N ASP A 205 -29.88 41.37 -33.60
CA ASP A 205 -29.90 40.53 -34.79
C ASP A 205 -28.49 40.11 -35.30
N ASP A 206 -28.51 38.99 -36.03
CA ASP A 206 -27.59 38.55 -37.09
C ASP A 206 -26.11 38.26 -36.75
N ASP A 207 -25.75 36.98 -36.61
CA ASP A 207 -24.99 36.32 -37.69
C ASP A 207 -24.83 34.79 -37.52
N LYS A 208 -24.79 34.12 -38.68
CA LYS A 208 -24.72 32.66 -38.86
C LYS A 208 -23.46 32.04 -38.25
N SER A 209 -23.62 31.11 -37.31
CA SER A 209 -22.71 29.96 -37.22
C SER A 209 -23.38 28.73 -36.60
N LEU A 210 -23.20 27.58 -37.25
CA LEU A 210 -23.72 26.28 -36.86
C LEU A 210 -23.09 25.84 -35.53
N VAL A 211 -23.85 25.89 -34.43
CA VAL A 211 -23.44 25.36 -33.13
C VAL A 211 -24.38 24.23 -32.72
N ALA A 212 -23.82 23.02 -32.71
CA ALA A 212 -24.45 21.77 -32.30
C ALA A 212 -24.99 21.84 -30.84
N PRO A 213 -26.00 21.02 -30.48
CA PRO A 213 -26.61 21.09 -29.16
C PRO A 213 -25.59 20.75 -28.08
N LEU A 214 -25.38 21.71 -27.17
CA LEU A 214 -24.68 21.56 -25.90
C LEU A 214 -25.35 20.45 -25.09
N THR A 215 -24.81 19.24 -25.21
CA THR A 215 -25.08 18.17 -24.26
C THR A 215 -24.66 18.65 -22.87
N PRO A 216 -25.44 18.36 -21.82
CA PRO A 216 -25.04 18.71 -20.46
C PRO A 216 -23.73 17.99 -20.17
N SER A 217 -22.67 18.78 -19.95
CA SER A 217 -21.40 18.34 -19.39
C SER A 217 -21.69 17.59 -18.10
N LYS A 218 -21.80 16.27 -18.22
CA LYS A 218 -21.76 15.36 -17.09
C LYS A 218 -20.38 15.52 -16.49
N LYS A 219 -20.32 16.33 -15.42
CA LYS A 219 -19.24 16.26 -14.44
C LYS A 219 -19.04 14.78 -14.12
N SER A 220 -17.94 14.24 -14.62
CA SER A 220 -17.63 12.83 -14.47
C SER A 220 -17.44 12.56 -12.99
N ASN A 221 -18.30 11.72 -12.40
CA ASN A 221 -18.03 11.11 -11.10
C ASN A 221 -16.97 10.01 -11.25
N LEU A 222 -15.87 10.34 -11.94
CA LEU A 222 -14.70 9.50 -12.13
C LEU A 222 -13.65 9.85 -11.05
N HIS A 223 -14.05 9.81 -9.78
CA HIS A 223 -13.18 10.19 -8.65
C HIS A 223 -12.66 9.01 -7.82
N THR A 224 -12.93 7.76 -8.20
CA THR A 224 -12.21 6.61 -7.63
C THR A 224 -11.55 5.82 -8.76
N PRO A 225 -10.37 6.26 -9.24
CA PRO A 225 -9.56 5.47 -10.14
C PRO A 225 -8.98 4.31 -9.32
N HIS A 226 -9.19 3.09 -9.80
CA HIS A 226 -8.60 1.83 -9.30
C HIS A 226 -9.31 1.19 -8.09
N PRO A 227 -9.33 -0.15 -8.00
CA PRO A 227 -9.93 -0.82 -6.87
C PRO A 227 -9.22 -0.32 -5.60
N SER A 228 -10.01 0.13 -4.63
CA SER A 228 -9.51 0.66 -3.35
C SER A 228 -8.54 -0.29 -2.64
N ASN A 229 -8.56 -1.58 -3.01
CA ASN A 229 -7.75 -2.65 -2.45
C ASN A 229 -6.97 -3.40 -3.55
N MET A 230 -6.08 -2.71 -4.29
CA MET A 230 -5.18 -3.34 -5.28
C MET A 230 -4.44 -4.58 -4.74
N PRO A 231 -3.87 -4.58 -3.52
CA PRO A 231 -3.19 -5.77 -2.98
C PRO A 231 -4.11 -7.00 -2.91
N LEU A 232 -5.37 -6.81 -2.53
CA LEU A 232 -6.36 -7.88 -2.45
C LEU A 232 -6.73 -8.40 -3.85
N ALA A 233 -6.86 -7.50 -4.82
CA ALA A 233 -7.10 -7.89 -6.21
C ALA A 233 -5.94 -8.73 -6.78
N LEU A 234 -4.70 -8.41 -6.42
CA LEU A 234 -3.53 -9.20 -6.78
C LEU A 234 -3.50 -10.57 -6.10
N LEU A 235 -3.91 -10.66 -4.82
CA LEU A 235 -4.02 -11.96 -4.15
C LEU A 235 -5.05 -12.88 -4.83
N ARG A 236 -6.20 -12.33 -5.25
CA ARG A 236 -7.18 -13.10 -6.02
C ARG A 236 -6.67 -13.51 -7.40
N LEU A 237 -5.89 -12.64 -8.03
CA LEU A 237 -5.25 -12.97 -9.29
C LEU A 237 -4.23 -14.10 -9.11
N LEU A 238 -3.40 -14.05 -8.08
CA LEU A 238 -2.45 -15.11 -7.71
C LEU A 238 -3.18 -16.44 -7.49
N GLU A 239 -4.26 -16.44 -6.71
CA GLU A 239 -5.08 -17.63 -6.47
C GLU A 239 -5.63 -18.21 -7.77
N ALA A 240 -6.14 -17.38 -8.68
CA ALA A 240 -6.64 -17.82 -9.98
C ALA A 240 -5.54 -18.45 -10.85
N TYR A 241 -4.33 -17.86 -10.89
CA TYR A 241 -3.19 -18.47 -11.59
C TYR A 241 -2.80 -19.81 -10.98
N ILE A 242 -2.70 -19.89 -9.64
CA ILE A 242 -2.32 -21.13 -8.93
C ILE A 242 -3.32 -22.24 -9.21
N MET A 243 -4.63 -21.95 -9.13
CA MET A 243 -5.67 -22.94 -9.45
C MET A 243 -5.59 -23.36 -10.92
N GLY A 244 -5.34 -22.42 -11.83
CA GLY A 244 -5.09 -22.74 -13.24
C GLY A 244 -3.91 -23.70 -13.44
N PHE A 245 -2.80 -23.51 -12.72
CA PHE A 245 -1.65 -24.43 -12.76
C PHE A 245 -1.94 -25.81 -12.16
N VAL A 246 -2.78 -25.88 -11.12
CA VAL A 246 -3.16 -27.15 -10.48
C VAL A 246 -4.13 -27.96 -11.35
N GLU A 247 -5.01 -27.30 -12.11
CA GLU A 247 -5.94 -27.95 -13.04
C GLU A 247 -5.25 -28.50 -14.31
N LEU A 248 -4.09 -27.95 -14.67
CA LEU A 248 -3.30 -28.42 -15.80
C LEU A 248 -2.68 -29.79 -15.51
N PRO A 249 -2.68 -30.74 -16.47
CA PRO A 249 -1.97 -31.99 -16.32
C PRO A 249 -0.46 -31.76 -16.24
N THR A 250 0.25 -32.57 -15.46
CA THR A 250 1.70 -32.47 -15.25
C THR A 250 2.50 -32.56 -16.55
N ASP A 251 2.00 -33.30 -17.54
CA ASP A 251 2.63 -33.45 -18.85
C ASP A 251 2.64 -32.15 -19.67
N ARG A 252 1.78 -31.19 -19.31
CA ARG A 252 1.69 -29.85 -19.89
C ARG A 252 2.27 -28.78 -18.95
N GLY A 253 3.14 -29.16 -18.01
CA GLY A 253 3.72 -28.22 -17.05
C GLY A 253 2.76 -27.79 -15.94
N GLY A 254 1.68 -28.55 -15.71
CA GLY A 254 0.83 -28.37 -14.54
C GLY A 254 1.57 -28.64 -13.23
N TRP A 255 1.13 -27.98 -12.16
CA TRP A 255 1.69 -28.15 -10.83
C TRP A 255 1.14 -29.37 -10.13
N THR A 256 2.00 -30.02 -9.34
CA THR A 256 1.55 -31.06 -8.41
C THR A 256 0.64 -30.46 -7.33
N ALA A 257 -0.27 -31.27 -6.76
CA ALA A 257 -1.13 -30.83 -5.67
C ALA A 257 -0.34 -30.27 -4.47
N LEU A 258 0.87 -30.79 -4.22
CA LEU A 258 1.77 -30.29 -3.18
C LEU A 258 2.28 -28.86 -3.48
N GLN A 259 2.70 -28.60 -4.73
CA GLN A 259 3.13 -27.27 -5.16
C GLN A 259 1.97 -26.28 -5.09
N GLY A 260 0.79 -26.67 -5.58
CA GLY A 260 -0.44 -25.88 -5.47
C GLY A 260 -0.76 -25.49 -4.03
N ASN A 261 -0.79 -26.47 -3.11
CA ASN A 261 -1.06 -26.21 -1.69
C ASN A 261 -0.02 -25.27 -1.07
N ARG A 262 1.27 -25.49 -1.34
CA ARG A 262 2.35 -24.63 -0.84
C ARG A 262 2.21 -23.19 -1.35
N ALA A 263 1.83 -23.01 -2.61
CA ALA A 263 1.62 -21.68 -3.18
C ALA A 263 0.37 -21.00 -2.62
N LEU A 264 -0.71 -21.74 -2.41
CA LEU A 264 -1.90 -21.22 -1.72
C LEU A 264 -1.58 -20.80 -0.28
N ASP A 265 -0.71 -21.53 0.42
CA ASP A 265 -0.27 -21.16 1.76
C ASP A 265 0.56 -19.87 1.76
N VAL A 266 1.36 -19.64 0.71
CA VAL A 266 2.02 -18.33 0.49
C VAL A 266 0.98 -17.23 0.31
N VAL A 267 -0.05 -17.43 -0.51
CA VAL A 267 -1.13 -16.44 -0.73
C VAL A 267 -1.88 -16.14 0.59
N LYS A 268 -2.23 -17.16 1.37
CA LYS A 268 -2.85 -17.00 2.70
C LYS A 268 -1.93 -16.21 3.64
N GLY A 269 -0.63 -16.51 3.64
CA GLY A 269 0.37 -15.79 4.43
C GLY A 269 0.47 -14.32 4.03
N LEU A 270 0.44 -14.01 2.73
CA LEU A 270 0.45 -12.64 2.23
C LEU A 270 -0.84 -11.89 2.61
N ASN A 271 -2.00 -12.56 2.59
CA ASN A 271 -3.26 -11.98 3.06
C ASN A 271 -3.26 -11.66 4.57
N ALA A 272 -2.67 -12.55 5.38
CA ALA A 272 -2.46 -12.29 6.80
C ALA A 272 -1.53 -11.08 7.02
N CYS A 273 -0.45 -10.98 6.23
CA CYS A 273 0.45 -9.83 6.28
C CYS A 273 -0.21 -8.53 5.84
N LEU A 274 -1.11 -8.56 4.84
CA LEU A 274 -1.93 -7.41 4.44
C LEU A 274 -2.78 -6.92 5.63
N SER A 275 -3.53 -7.82 6.26
CA SER A 275 -4.40 -7.48 7.39
C SER A 275 -3.60 -6.93 8.59
N GLU A 276 -2.45 -7.55 8.89
CA GLU A 276 -1.55 -7.07 9.95
C GLU A 276 -0.95 -5.71 9.61
N ALA A 277 -0.55 -5.50 8.35
CA ALA A 277 -0.04 -4.21 7.90
C ALA A 277 -1.11 -3.13 8.04
N GLU A 278 -2.34 -3.38 7.59
CA GLU A 278 -3.44 -2.44 7.76
C GLU A 278 -3.65 -2.08 9.23
N GLY A 279 -3.63 -3.05 10.14
CA GLY A 279 -3.72 -2.78 11.59
C GLY A 279 -2.58 -1.89 12.11
N VAL A 280 -1.33 -2.21 11.76
CA VAL A 280 -0.14 -1.46 12.22
C VAL A 280 -0.09 -0.03 11.63
N TYR A 281 -0.66 0.18 10.45
CA TYR A 281 -0.68 1.49 9.78
C TYR A 281 -1.95 2.31 10.11
N ALA A 282 -3.08 1.67 10.43
CA ALA A 282 -4.31 2.34 10.86
C ALA A 282 -4.20 3.01 12.24
N ASP A 283 -3.35 2.50 13.13
CA ASP A 283 -3.14 3.11 14.45
C ASP A 283 -2.63 4.56 14.31
N PRO A 284 -3.40 5.59 14.71
CA PRO A 284 -2.96 6.98 14.62
C PRO A 284 -1.75 7.19 15.53
N GLN A 285 -0.77 7.97 15.07
CA GLN A 285 0.39 8.26 15.90
C GLN A 285 -0.01 9.14 17.09
N PRO A 286 0.53 8.90 18.31
CA PRO A 286 0.42 9.84 19.43
C PRO A 286 1.31 11.09 19.22
N MET A 287 1.50 11.56 17.98
CA MET A 287 2.35 12.70 17.65
C MET A 287 1.85 14.00 18.28
N ILE A 288 0.54 14.11 18.49
CA ILE A 288 -0.06 15.31 19.09
C ILE A 288 0.43 15.47 20.52
N THR A 289 0.49 14.39 21.31
CA THR A 289 0.93 14.46 22.71
C THR A 289 2.42 14.77 22.81
N VAL A 290 3.26 14.18 21.94
CA VAL A 290 4.71 14.43 21.93
C VAL A 290 5.01 15.88 21.53
N ARG A 291 4.41 16.36 20.42
CA ARG A 291 4.61 17.74 19.93
C ARG A 291 4.13 18.77 20.94
N LEU A 292 2.98 18.52 21.57
CA LEU A 292 2.47 19.39 22.62
C LEU A 292 3.43 19.43 23.82
N CYS A 293 3.90 18.28 24.29
CA CYS A 293 4.87 18.22 25.40
C CYS A 293 6.18 18.95 25.05
N LEU A 294 6.69 18.77 23.83
CA LEU A 294 7.89 19.47 23.35
C LEU A 294 7.67 21.00 23.29
N ASN A 295 6.55 21.45 22.73
CA ASN A 295 6.25 22.87 22.61
C ASN A 295 6.07 23.52 24.00
N VAL A 296 5.39 22.84 24.93
CA VAL A 296 5.26 23.31 26.32
C VAL A 296 6.63 23.37 26.99
N PHE A 297 7.47 22.34 26.82
CA PHE A 297 8.82 22.33 27.36
C PHE A 297 9.67 23.49 26.81
N LEU A 298 9.63 23.73 25.50
CA LEU A 298 10.34 24.83 24.84
C LEU A 298 9.84 26.21 25.28
N PHE A 299 8.56 26.33 25.66
CA PHE A 299 8.00 27.57 26.18
C PHE A 299 8.43 27.86 27.63
N VAL A 300 8.57 26.81 28.46
CA VAL A 300 8.99 26.95 29.87
C VAL A 300 10.51 27.10 30.01
N LEU A 301 11.28 26.51 29.07
CA LEU A 301 12.74 26.56 29.04
C LEU A 301 13.34 27.98 29.18
N PRO A 302 12.87 29.03 28.48
CA PRO A 302 13.43 30.37 28.63
C PRO A 302 13.14 31.03 29.97
N LEU A 303 11.95 30.83 30.53
CA LEU A 303 11.61 31.34 31.87
C LEU A 303 12.54 30.74 32.93
N TRP A 304 12.88 29.47 32.78
CA TRP A 304 13.83 28.80 33.67
C TRP A 304 15.27 29.25 33.43
N LEU A 305 15.71 29.35 32.18
CA LEU A 305 17.08 29.73 31.85
C LEU A 305 17.43 31.14 32.35
N VAL A 306 16.48 32.08 32.31
CA VAL A 306 16.65 33.43 32.85
C VAL A 306 16.90 33.44 34.37
N CYS A 307 16.34 32.47 35.10
CA CYS A 307 16.55 32.34 36.54
C CYS A 307 17.94 31.77 36.91
N LEU A 308 18.60 31.05 36.00
CA LEU A 308 19.89 30.41 36.23
C LEU A 308 21.07 31.16 35.62
N LEU A 309 20.86 31.71 34.42
CA LEU A 309 21.87 32.44 33.68
C LEU A 309 21.52 33.93 33.75
N ARG A 310 22.32 34.69 34.50
CA ARG A 310 22.15 36.15 34.57
C ARG A 310 22.46 36.78 33.21
N GLY A 311 21.51 37.56 32.70
CA GLY A 311 21.71 38.45 31.56
C GLY A 311 21.50 37.80 30.18
N TRP A 312 22.14 38.39 29.16
CA TRP A 312 21.93 38.06 27.74
C TRP A 312 22.28 36.62 27.36
N LEU A 313 23.12 35.95 28.15
CA LEU A 313 23.56 34.57 27.90
C LEU A 313 22.39 33.57 27.94
N ALA A 314 21.36 33.84 28.77
CA ALA A 314 20.15 33.02 28.82
C ALA A 314 19.42 33.00 27.47
N ILE A 315 19.32 34.16 26.82
CA ILE A 315 18.63 34.31 25.54
C ILE A 315 19.35 33.48 24.47
N PHE A 316 20.67 33.58 24.36
CA PHE A 316 21.42 32.77 23.39
C PHE A 316 21.30 31.26 23.63
N ALA A 317 21.42 30.82 24.88
CA ALA A 317 21.30 29.40 25.20
C ALA A 317 19.89 28.85 24.92
N THR A 318 18.83 29.63 25.20
CA THR A 318 17.46 29.21 24.85
C THR A 318 17.24 29.10 23.36
N VAL A 319 17.79 30.01 22.56
CA VAL A 319 17.72 29.96 21.09
C VAL A 319 18.46 28.73 20.56
N ILE A 320 19.65 28.43 21.07
CA ILE A 320 20.44 27.26 20.64
C ILE A 320 19.71 25.96 21.00
N VAL A 321 19.28 25.82 22.26
CA VAL A 321 18.57 24.61 22.72
C VAL A 321 17.24 24.45 22.01
N GLY A 322 16.50 25.54 21.81
CA GLY A 322 15.24 25.54 21.09
C GLY A 322 15.40 25.18 19.61
N ALA A 323 16.41 25.75 18.94
CA ALA A 323 16.74 25.40 17.57
C ALA A 323 17.15 23.93 17.46
N LEU A 324 18.04 23.45 18.33
CA LEU A 324 18.54 22.09 18.28
C LEU A 324 17.44 21.07 18.61
N ALA A 325 16.61 21.33 19.62
CA ALA A 325 15.46 20.51 19.94
C ALA A 325 14.46 20.47 18.78
N LYS A 326 14.16 21.61 18.14
CA LYS A 326 13.26 21.64 16.99
C LYS A 326 13.87 20.91 15.78
N PHE A 327 15.09 21.24 15.36
CA PHE A 327 15.70 20.63 14.18
C PHE A 327 16.01 19.14 14.35
N VAL A 328 16.49 18.70 15.52
CA VAL A 328 16.87 17.30 15.74
C VAL A 328 15.66 16.46 16.12
N LEU A 329 14.84 16.92 17.06
CA LEU A 329 13.75 16.10 17.59
C LEU A 329 12.57 16.07 16.62
N GLU A 330 12.24 17.19 15.97
CA GLU A 330 11.13 17.21 15.00
C GLU A 330 11.43 16.29 13.82
N ALA A 331 12.67 16.25 13.32
CA ALA A 331 13.08 15.33 12.25
C ALA A 331 13.04 13.85 12.66
N VAL A 332 13.34 13.54 13.92
CA VAL A 332 13.27 12.16 14.45
C VAL A 332 11.83 11.70 14.67
N LEU A 333 10.95 12.64 15.03
CA LEU A 333 9.53 12.41 15.30
C LEU A 333 8.68 12.42 14.03
N SER A 334 9.02 13.26 13.04
CA SER A 334 8.33 13.28 11.76
C SER A 334 8.60 12.00 10.99
N GLU A 335 7.55 11.23 10.68
CA GLU A 335 7.68 10.26 9.61
C GLU A 335 7.89 11.02 8.29
N PRO A 336 8.80 10.55 7.43
CA PRO A 336 8.98 11.16 6.11
C PRO A 336 7.64 11.13 5.37
N GLU A 337 7.36 12.15 4.57
CA GLU A 337 6.11 12.23 3.81
C GLU A 337 5.89 10.94 3.00
N ALA A 338 4.63 10.51 2.90
CA ALA A 338 4.24 9.29 2.20
C ALA A 338 4.69 9.27 0.73
N THR A 339 4.82 10.45 0.11
CA THR A 339 5.25 10.65 -1.27
C THR A 339 6.78 10.80 -1.41
N SER A 340 7.52 10.89 -0.31
CA SER A 340 8.96 11.08 -0.36
C SER A 340 9.67 9.81 -0.86
N SER A 341 10.58 9.95 -1.81
CA SER A 341 11.46 8.86 -2.26
C SER A 341 12.34 8.31 -1.13
N ASN A 342 12.54 9.09 -0.08
CA ASN A 342 13.29 8.70 1.11
C ASN A 342 12.47 7.89 2.12
N HIS A 343 11.19 7.63 1.85
CA HIS A 343 10.35 6.85 2.75
C HIS A 343 10.93 5.43 2.94
N PRO A 344 11.09 4.94 4.20
CA PRO A 344 11.73 3.67 4.48
C PRO A 344 11.01 2.49 3.81
N LEU A 345 9.67 2.56 3.71
CA LEU A 345 8.86 1.55 3.02
C LEU A 345 9.19 1.49 1.52
N HIS A 346 9.43 2.63 0.89
CA HIS A 346 9.80 2.67 -0.52
C HIS A 346 11.16 2.00 -0.75
N LYS A 347 12.16 2.35 0.07
CA LYS A 347 13.50 1.72 0.01
C LYS A 347 13.43 0.22 0.24
N ALA A 348 12.65 -0.23 1.23
CA ALA A 348 12.48 -1.65 1.52
C ALA A 348 11.77 -2.40 0.38
N THR A 349 10.74 -1.80 -0.21
CA THR A 349 10.01 -2.37 -1.36
C THR A 349 10.90 -2.50 -2.59
N VAL A 350 11.66 -1.45 -2.93
CA VAL A 350 12.60 -1.46 -4.05
C VAL A 350 13.70 -2.51 -3.83
N ALA A 351 14.24 -2.61 -2.61
CA ALA A 351 15.20 -3.64 -2.26
C ALA A 351 14.62 -5.06 -2.43
N MET A 352 13.36 -5.28 -2.02
CA MET A 352 12.68 -6.57 -2.22
C MET A 352 12.46 -6.92 -3.68
N VAL A 353 12.08 -5.95 -4.52
CA VAL A 353 11.90 -6.18 -5.96
C VAL A 353 13.25 -6.53 -6.61
N HIS A 354 14.32 -5.80 -6.27
CA HIS A 354 15.65 -6.13 -6.74
C HIS A 354 16.10 -7.52 -6.29
N GLU A 355 15.92 -7.86 -5.01
CA GLU A 355 16.22 -9.20 -4.53
C GLU A 355 15.39 -10.29 -5.23
N SER A 356 14.13 -10.01 -5.55
CA SER A 356 13.26 -10.93 -6.28
C SER A 356 13.78 -11.20 -7.69
N LEU A 357 14.20 -10.15 -8.40
CA LEU A 357 14.86 -10.23 -9.71
C LEU A 357 16.18 -11.00 -9.62
N ASP A 358 16.95 -10.76 -8.56
CA ASP A 358 18.22 -11.44 -8.30
C ASP A 358 18.02 -12.91 -7.90
N THR A 359 16.89 -13.26 -7.29
CA THR A 359 16.61 -14.64 -6.88
C THR A 359 16.14 -15.46 -8.09
N CYS A 360 15.20 -14.93 -8.88
CA CYS A 360 14.53 -15.67 -9.96
C CYS A 360 14.86 -15.11 -11.36
N PRO A 361 15.68 -15.81 -12.16
CA PRO A 361 16.06 -15.33 -13.50
C PRO A 361 14.88 -15.27 -14.48
N ALA A 362 13.87 -16.14 -14.32
CA ALA A 362 12.65 -16.10 -15.13
C ALA A 362 11.90 -14.77 -14.93
N LEU A 363 11.77 -14.32 -13.69
CA LEU A 363 11.21 -13.01 -13.36
C LEU A 363 12.05 -11.86 -13.96
N ALA A 364 13.38 -11.96 -13.92
CA ALA A 364 14.25 -10.95 -14.51
C ALA A 364 14.07 -10.83 -16.04
N ARG A 365 13.93 -11.96 -16.75
CA ARG A 365 13.64 -11.98 -18.20
C ARG A 365 12.27 -11.37 -18.49
N TYR A 366 11.25 -11.75 -17.73
CA TYR A 366 9.91 -11.18 -17.83
C TYR A 366 9.94 -9.65 -17.65
N TYR A 367 10.53 -9.18 -16.55
CA TYR A 367 10.64 -7.77 -16.23
C TYR A 367 11.40 -7.00 -17.32
N ARG A 368 12.50 -7.57 -17.83
CA ARG A 368 13.25 -7.01 -18.96
C ARG A 368 12.37 -6.87 -20.21
N ARG A 369 11.62 -7.91 -20.60
CA ARG A 369 10.71 -7.86 -21.77
C ARG A 369 9.70 -6.72 -21.63
N ARG A 370 9.15 -6.54 -20.43
CA ARG A 370 8.19 -5.48 -20.12
C ARG A 370 8.82 -4.09 -20.15
N LEU A 371 10.03 -3.97 -19.62
CA LEU A 371 10.77 -2.71 -19.58
C LEU A 371 11.19 -2.25 -20.99
N ILE A 372 11.63 -3.18 -21.84
CA ILE A 372 11.90 -2.92 -23.27
C ILE A 372 10.62 -2.47 -24.00
N ALA A 373 9.49 -3.11 -23.73
CA ALA A 373 8.22 -2.74 -24.35
C ALA A 373 7.77 -1.31 -23.96
N ARG A 374 8.12 -0.83 -22.77
CA ARG A 374 7.79 0.51 -22.28
C ARG A 374 8.79 1.59 -22.73
N LEU A 375 10.08 1.31 -22.61
CA LEU A 375 11.15 2.31 -22.73
C LEU A 375 12.02 2.15 -23.99
N GLY A 376 11.91 1.03 -24.70
CA GLY A 376 12.83 0.64 -25.77
C GLY A 376 14.08 -0.08 -25.25
N GLY A 377 14.73 -0.82 -26.16
CA GLY A 377 15.89 -1.67 -25.85
C GLY A 377 17.13 -0.92 -25.39
N ASP A 378 17.32 0.31 -25.87
CA ASP A 378 18.54 1.10 -25.63
C ASP A 378 18.44 2.01 -24.38
N SER A 379 17.35 1.90 -23.63
CA SER A 379 17.18 2.73 -22.43
C SER A 379 18.19 2.34 -21.34
N HIS A 380 18.69 3.35 -20.61
CA HIS A 380 19.67 3.16 -19.54
C HIS A 380 19.21 2.14 -18.48
N GLU A 381 17.90 2.09 -18.19
CA GLU A 381 17.31 1.12 -17.26
C GLU A 381 17.43 -0.34 -17.76
N VAL A 382 17.24 -0.61 -19.06
CA VAL A 382 17.45 -1.95 -19.64
C VAL A 382 18.93 -2.32 -19.59
N VAL A 383 19.81 -1.39 -19.97
CA VAL A 383 21.26 -1.64 -19.99
C VAL A 383 21.79 -1.94 -18.59
N GLU A 384 21.32 -1.22 -17.58
CA GLU A 384 21.71 -1.46 -16.18
C GLU A 384 21.14 -2.79 -15.67
N LEU A 385 19.90 -3.15 -16.02
CA LEU A 385 19.33 -4.46 -15.71
C LEU A 385 20.14 -5.59 -16.36
N ASP A 386 20.51 -5.45 -17.64
CA ASP A 386 21.32 -6.42 -18.37
C ASP A 386 22.72 -6.56 -17.76
N ARG A 387 23.32 -5.45 -17.32
CA ARG A 387 24.60 -5.46 -16.62
C ARG A 387 24.52 -6.22 -15.30
N ARG A 388 23.43 -6.06 -14.54
CA ARG A 388 23.20 -6.78 -13.29
C ARG A 388 23.01 -8.28 -13.52
N ILE A 389 22.21 -8.65 -14.52
CA ILE A 389 22.00 -10.05 -14.90
C ILE A 389 23.34 -10.71 -15.26
N ARG A 390 24.17 -10.07 -16.09
CA ARG A 390 25.48 -10.61 -16.49
C ARG A 390 26.47 -10.78 -15.33
N ARG A 391 26.55 -9.80 -14.40
CA ARG A 391 27.43 -9.90 -13.22
C ARG A 391 27.11 -11.10 -12.33
N ARG A 392 25.86 -11.56 -12.33
CA ARG A 392 25.45 -12.76 -11.60
C ARG A 392 26.01 -14.02 -12.26
N ASP A 393 25.95 -14.09 -13.58
CA ASP A 393 26.44 -15.24 -14.35
C ASP A 393 27.97 -15.39 -14.21
N GLU A 394 28.69 -14.27 -14.05
CA GLU A 394 30.14 -14.23 -13.80
C GLU A 394 30.55 -14.75 -12.41
N TRP A 395 29.65 -14.72 -11.41
CA TRP A 395 29.95 -15.11 -10.02
C TRP A 395 29.66 -16.57 -9.69
N LEU A 396 29.12 -17.35 -10.63
CA LEU A 396 28.98 -18.78 -10.45
C LEU A 396 30.39 -19.40 -10.50
N PRO A 397 30.92 -19.95 -9.38
CA PRO A 397 32.22 -20.60 -9.41
C PRO A 397 32.17 -21.70 -10.47
N THR A 398 32.93 -21.51 -11.55
CA THR A 398 33.17 -22.55 -12.53
C THR A 398 34.04 -23.60 -11.85
N PHE A 399 33.40 -24.59 -11.23
CA PHE A 399 34.06 -25.84 -10.87
C PHE A 399 34.27 -26.64 -12.16
N THR A 400 35.20 -26.17 -13.00
CA THR A 400 35.75 -26.92 -14.13
C THR A 400 36.81 -27.87 -13.65
#